data_AF-A0A562RIX0-F1
#
_entry.id   AF-A0A562RIX0-F1
#
_cell.length_a   1.000
_cell.length_b   1.000
_cell.length_c   1.000
_cell.angle_alpha   90.00
_cell.angle_beta   90.00
_cell.angle_gamma   90.00
#
_symmetry.space_group_name_H-M   'P 1'
#
loop_
_entity.id
_entity.type
_entity.pdbx_description
1 polymer ?
#
loop_
_entity_poly.entity_id
_entity_poly.type
_entity_poly.pdbx_seq_one_letter_code
_entity_poly.pdbx_strand_id
1 'polypeptide(L)'
;MEHTKTPWRIGAGTSTGAVVADEAVPEIGGSDAVAYYGGHLIAESIAPRNAAFIVRACNTHDALLEYFRAGVALGNTLGHPDATAADENRAEARYDAARVAANAALRAAGVA
;
A
#
# COMPACT_ATOMS: atom_id res chain seq x y z
N MET A 1 14.58 -3.81 5.52
CA MET A 1 14.18 -2.41 5.73
C MET A 1 12.69 -2.33 5.44
N GLU A 2 11.90 -1.71 6.32
CA GLU A 2 10.51 -1.39 6.01
C GLU A 2 10.46 -0.19 5.05
N HIS A 3 9.44 -0.12 4.19
CA HIS A 3 9.25 1.05 3.34
C HIS A 3 8.64 2.20 4.16
N THR A 4 8.82 3.43 3.67
CA THR A 4 8.17 4.62 4.26
C THR A 4 6.66 4.39 4.38
N LYS A 5 6.09 4.81 5.52
CA LYS A 5 4.67 4.61 5.78
C LYS A 5 3.79 5.33 4.76
N THR A 6 2.68 4.70 4.43
CA THR A 6 1.61 5.27 3.61
C THR A 6 0.73 6.20 4.47
N PRO A 7 -0.02 7.16 3.87
CA PRO A 7 -0.19 7.38 2.45
C PRO A 7 0.97 8.16 1.81
N TRP A 8 1.35 7.75 0.61
CA TRP A 8 2.21 8.54 -0.27
C TRP A 8 1.36 9.43 -1.17
N ARG A 9 1.90 10.57 -1.59
CA ARG A 9 1.20 11.59 -2.39
C ARG A 9 2.11 12.11 -3.51
N ILE A 10 1.51 12.69 -4.53
CA ILE A 10 2.27 13.45 -5.53
C ILE A 10 2.66 14.80 -4.90
N GLY A 11 3.90 15.23 -5.14
CA GLY A 11 4.41 16.53 -4.68
C GLY A 11 3.61 17.72 -5.24
N ALA A 12 3.65 18.85 -4.52
CA ALA A 12 2.85 20.03 -4.81
C ALA A 12 3.35 20.82 -6.03
N GLY A 13 2.43 21.28 -6.89
CA GLY A 13 2.64 22.35 -7.87
C GLY A 13 3.93 22.23 -8.70
N THR A 14 4.93 23.04 -8.37
CA THR A 14 6.26 23.09 -9.03
C THR A 14 7.08 21.81 -8.85
N SER A 15 6.68 20.92 -7.95
CA SER A 15 7.29 19.63 -7.66
C SER A 15 6.43 18.44 -8.09
N THR A 16 5.57 18.60 -9.10
CA THR A 16 4.73 17.52 -9.69
C THR A 16 5.52 16.33 -10.25
N GLY A 17 6.85 16.37 -10.22
CA GLY A 17 7.76 15.26 -10.45
C GLY A 17 8.29 14.56 -9.20
N ALA A 18 7.65 14.75 -8.05
CA ALA A 18 8.04 14.14 -6.78
C ALA A 18 6.94 13.25 -6.19
N VAL A 19 7.36 12.29 -5.37
CA VAL A 19 6.51 11.50 -4.48
C VAL A 19 6.91 11.85 -3.05
N VAL A 20 5.91 12.10 -2.20
CA VAL A 20 6.09 12.59 -0.83
C VAL A 20 5.33 11.74 0.18
N ALA A 21 5.82 11.73 1.43
CA ALA A 21 5.16 11.17 2.61
C ALA A 21 4.71 12.27 3.57
N ASP A 22 3.86 11.89 4.53
CA ASP A 22 3.43 12.74 5.64
C ASP A 22 4.43 12.73 6.80
N GLU A 23 5.20 11.66 6.94
CA GLU A 23 6.24 11.50 7.96
C GLU A 23 7.63 11.75 7.37
N ALA A 24 8.54 12.24 8.21
CA ALA A 24 9.92 12.53 7.82
C ALA A 24 10.66 11.27 7.33
N VAL A 25 11.49 11.47 6.30
CA VAL A 25 12.36 10.44 5.70
C VAL A 25 13.82 10.92 5.82
N PRO A 26 14.43 10.82 7.01
CA PRO A 26 15.70 11.49 7.31
C PRO A 26 16.90 10.98 6.49
N GLU A 27 16.76 9.83 5.84
CA GLU A 27 17.81 9.20 5.04
C GLU A 27 18.02 9.88 3.67
N ILE A 28 17.07 10.70 3.21
CA ILE A 28 17.12 11.36 1.90
C ILE A 28 17.21 12.89 2.02
N GLY A 29 18.10 13.49 1.24
CA GLY A 29 18.15 14.95 1.09
C GLY A 29 16.87 15.48 0.45
N GLY A 30 16.37 16.63 0.90
CA GLY A 30 15.11 17.21 0.43
C GLY A 30 13.87 16.81 1.26
N SER A 31 14.02 15.87 2.20
CA SER A 31 12.95 15.54 3.18
C SER A 31 12.63 16.69 4.13
N ASP A 32 13.56 17.64 4.28
CA ASP A 32 13.45 18.88 5.05
C ASP A 32 12.75 20.02 4.27
N ALA A 33 12.73 19.95 2.94
CA ALA A 33 12.12 20.94 2.06
C ALA A 33 10.59 20.78 1.93
N VAL A 34 9.89 20.58 3.05
CA VAL A 34 8.45 20.25 3.11
C VAL A 34 7.59 21.30 2.41
N ALA A 35 7.90 22.59 2.58
CA ALA A 35 7.15 23.67 1.94
C ALA A 35 7.27 23.65 0.41
N TYR A 36 8.42 23.21 -0.12
CA TYR A 36 8.66 23.12 -1.56
C TYR A 36 7.95 21.90 -2.17
N TYR A 37 8.07 20.75 -1.52
CA TYR A 37 7.50 19.49 -2.01
C TYR A 37 6.03 19.27 -1.63
N GLY A 38 5.50 19.99 -0.64
CA GLY A 38 4.18 19.74 -0.06
C GLY A 38 4.11 18.50 0.84
N GLY A 39 5.26 17.99 1.27
CA GLY A 39 5.44 16.79 2.09
C GLY A 39 6.92 16.41 2.20
N HIS A 40 7.21 15.29 2.85
CA HIS A 40 8.57 14.77 2.99
C HIS A 40 8.96 13.99 1.74
N LEU A 41 9.98 14.45 1.01
CA LEU A 41 10.42 13.82 -0.24
C LEU A 41 10.75 12.34 -0.05
N ILE A 42 10.24 11.49 -0.95
CA ILE A 42 10.58 10.06 -1.07
C ILE A 42 11.35 9.81 -2.36
N ALA A 43 10.87 10.39 -3.47
CA ALA A 43 11.46 10.24 -4.79
C ALA A 43 11.25 11.52 -5.61
N GLU A 44 12.22 11.88 -6.44
CA GLU A 44 12.23 13.09 -7.25
C GLU A 44 12.53 12.78 -8.73
N SER A 45 12.32 13.77 -9.61
CA SER A 45 12.56 13.67 -11.05
C SER A 45 11.74 12.58 -11.76
N ILE A 46 10.54 12.32 -11.27
CA ILE A 46 9.62 11.30 -11.80
C ILE A 46 8.63 11.95 -12.78
N ALA A 47 8.41 11.34 -13.94
CA ALA A 47 7.35 11.79 -14.84
C ALA A 47 5.97 11.70 -14.14
N PRO A 48 5.05 12.69 -14.29
CA PRO A 48 3.80 12.72 -13.52
C PRO A 48 2.96 11.44 -13.59
N ARG A 49 2.88 10.80 -14.76
CA ARG A 49 2.18 9.52 -14.95
C ARG A 49 2.77 8.38 -14.10
N ASN A 50 4.10 8.38 -13.92
CA ASN A 50 4.80 7.38 -13.14
C ASN A 50 4.66 7.67 -11.64
N ALA A 51 4.71 8.94 -11.23
CA ALA A 51 4.48 9.33 -9.84
C ALA A 51 3.09 8.89 -9.38
N ALA A 52 2.07 9.09 -10.21
CA ALA A 52 0.72 8.62 -9.94
C ALA A 52 0.65 7.08 -9.82
N PHE A 53 1.33 6.34 -10.69
CA PHE A 53 1.40 4.88 -10.60
C PHE A 53 2.11 4.41 -9.32
N ILE A 54 3.26 5.00 -8.98
CA ILE A 54 4.03 4.67 -7.77
C ILE A 54 3.19 4.89 -6.52
N VAL A 55 2.57 6.07 -6.39
CA VAL A 55 1.68 6.40 -5.26
C VAL A 55 0.58 5.36 -5.11
N ARG A 56 -0.11 5.00 -6.20
CA ARG A 56 -1.17 3.96 -6.17
C ARG A 56 -0.64 2.59 -5.77
N ALA A 57 0.51 2.17 -6.32
CA ALA A 57 1.08 0.87 -6.05
C ALA A 57 1.51 0.75 -4.58
N CYS A 58 2.21 1.76 -4.05
CA CYS A 58 2.66 1.77 -2.66
C CYS A 58 1.49 1.84 -1.68
N ASN A 59 0.48 2.67 -1.95
CA ASN A 59 -0.69 2.79 -1.07
C ASN A 59 -1.60 1.55 -1.08
N THR A 60 -1.51 0.68 -2.10
CA THR A 60 -2.30 -0.56 -2.17
C THR A 60 -1.52 -1.81 -1.76
N HIS A 61 -0.19 -1.71 -1.64
CA HIS A 61 0.72 -2.85 -1.44
C HIS A 61 0.29 -3.78 -0.31
N ASP A 62 0.14 -3.26 0.90
CA ASP A 62 -0.10 -4.10 2.08
C ASP A 62 -1.46 -4.80 2.03
N ALA A 63 -2.49 -4.10 1.55
CA ALA A 63 -3.82 -4.67 1.40
C ALA A 63 -3.84 -5.79 0.35
N LEU A 64 -3.14 -5.60 -0.78
CA LEU A 64 -3.03 -6.63 -1.82
C LEU A 64 -2.19 -7.83 -1.35
N LEU A 65 -1.10 -7.58 -0.63
CA LEU A 65 -0.25 -8.63 -0.08
C LEU A 65 -1.00 -9.46 0.97
N GLU A 66 -1.76 -8.81 1.85
CA GLU A 66 -2.58 -9.51 2.84
C GLU A 66 -3.71 -10.30 2.17
N TYR A 67 -4.36 -9.75 1.15
CA TYR A 67 -5.35 -10.49 0.37
C TYR A 67 -4.76 -11.76 -0.27
N PHE A 68 -3.57 -11.65 -0.89
CA PHE A 68 -2.87 -12.82 -1.43
C PHE A 68 -2.54 -13.85 -0.34
N ARG A 69 -1.95 -13.42 0.78
CA ARG A 69 -1.58 -14.30 1.90
C ARG A 69 -2.79 -14.98 2.52
N ALA A 70 -3.89 -14.26 2.71
CA ALA A 70 -5.13 -14.81 3.24
C ALA A 70 -5.75 -15.82 2.26
N GLY A 71 -5.68 -15.57 0.95
CA GLY A 71 -6.13 -16.52 -0.07
C GLY A 71 -5.33 -17.82 -0.07
N VAL A 72 -4.00 -17.73 0.03
CA VAL A 72 -3.11 -18.91 0.15
C VAL A 72 -3.42 -19.68 1.44
N ALA A 73 -3.57 -18.97 2.56
CA ALA A 73 -3.90 -19.60 3.84
C ALA A 73 -5.25 -20.33 3.80
N LEU A 74 -6.28 -19.70 3.22
CA LEU A 74 -7.60 -20.32 3.04
C LEU A 74 -7.49 -21.59 2.18
N GLY A 75 -6.83 -21.50 1.03
CA GLY A 75 -6.64 -22.65 0.13
C GLY A 75 -5.89 -23.83 0.77
N ASN A 76 -4.97 -23.55 1.71
CA ASN A 76 -4.24 -24.57 2.45
C ASN A 76 -5.02 -25.14 3.65
N THR A 77 -6.10 -24.48 4.10
CA THR A 77 -6.87 -24.88 5.29
C THR A 77 -8.14 -25.62 4.91
N LEU A 78 -8.83 -25.20 3.85
CA LEU A 78 -10.14 -25.71 3.47
C LEU A 78 -10.08 -27.19 3.07
N GLY A 79 -10.81 -28.04 3.80
CA GLY A 79 -10.87 -29.48 3.58
C GLY A 79 -9.59 -30.23 3.97
N HIS A 80 -8.65 -29.59 4.66
CA HIS A 80 -7.42 -30.22 5.11
C HIS A 80 -7.71 -31.22 6.24
N PRO A 81 -7.16 -32.45 6.21
CA PRO A 81 -7.50 -33.50 7.21
C PRO A 81 -7.18 -33.10 8.66
N ASP A 82 -6.19 -32.24 8.86
CA ASP A 82 -5.80 -31.73 10.18
C ASP A 82 -6.47 -30.39 10.56
N ALA A 83 -7.25 -29.79 9.67
CA ALA A 83 -7.95 -28.53 9.95
C ALA A 83 -9.27 -28.81 10.67
N THR A 84 -9.53 -28.05 11.74
CA THR A 84 -10.85 -28.06 12.38
C THR A 84 -11.79 -27.11 11.64
N ALA A 85 -13.10 -27.30 11.81
CA ALA A 85 -14.09 -26.31 11.32
C ALA A 85 -13.83 -24.89 11.86
N ALA A 86 -13.22 -24.77 13.06
CA ALA A 86 -12.84 -23.48 13.60
C ALA A 86 -11.63 -22.85 12.87
N ASP A 87 -10.70 -23.66 12.37
CA ASP A 87 -9.60 -23.20 11.53
C ASP A 87 -10.11 -22.69 10.18
N GLU A 88 -10.99 -23.46 9.55
CA GLU A 88 -11.63 -23.08 8.28
C GLU A 88 -12.41 -21.76 8.42
N ASN A 89 -13.28 -21.66 9.43
CA ASN A 89 -14.03 -20.43 9.70
C ASN A 89 -13.13 -19.21 9.92
N ARG A 90 -11.99 -19.38 10.62
CA ARG A 90 -11.02 -18.30 10.81
C ARG A 90 -10.32 -17.91 9.50
N ALA A 91 -9.96 -18.88 8.68
CA ALA A 91 -9.30 -18.63 7.40
C ALA A 91 -10.25 -17.91 6.43
N GLU A 92 -11.52 -18.32 6.37
CA GLU A 92 -12.55 -17.65 5.57
C GLU A 92 -12.78 -16.21 6.04
N ALA A 93 -12.98 -16.00 7.35
CA ALA A 93 -13.18 -14.66 7.90
C ALA A 93 -12.00 -13.72 7.61
N ARG A 94 -10.76 -14.23 7.72
CA ARG A 94 -9.54 -13.47 7.37
C ARG A 94 -9.51 -13.12 5.88
N TYR A 95 -9.81 -14.09 5.01
CA TYR A 95 -9.85 -13.87 3.57
C TYR A 95 -10.89 -12.81 3.18
N ASP A 96 -12.09 -12.87 3.75
CA ASP A 96 -13.13 -11.88 3.47
C ASP A 96 -12.76 -10.49 3.95
N ALA A 97 -12.20 -10.37 5.16
CA ALA A 97 -11.70 -9.09 5.66
C ALA A 97 -10.60 -8.51 4.74
N ALA A 98 -9.65 -9.34 4.32
CA ALA A 98 -8.57 -8.93 3.43
C ALA A 98 -9.10 -8.53 2.03
N ARG A 99 -10.08 -9.26 1.51
CA ARG A 99 -10.75 -8.93 0.23
C ARG A 99 -11.47 -7.58 0.29
N VAL A 100 -12.16 -7.28 1.39
CA VAL A 100 -12.82 -5.98 1.59
C VAL A 100 -11.78 -4.86 1.64
N ALA A 101 -10.70 -5.05 2.40
CA ALA A 101 -9.61 -4.08 2.53
C ALA A 101 -8.89 -3.83 1.20
N ALA A 102 -8.55 -4.88 0.45
CA ALA A 102 -7.92 -4.76 -0.87
C ALA A 102 -8.80 -4.00 -1.87
N ASN A 103 -10.10 -4.29 -1.92
CA ASN A 103 -11.02 -3.55 -2.77
C ASN A 103 -11.16 -2.08 -2.36
N ALA A 104 -11.17 -1.79 -1.06
CA ALA A 104 -11.18 -0.41 -0.58
C ALA A 104 -9.90 0.33 -0.99
N ALA A 105 -8.74 -0.31 -0.88
CA ALA A 105 -7.46 0.26 -1.28
C ALA A 105 -7.41 0.50 -2.81
N LEU A 106 -7.84 -0.47 -3.62
CA LEU A 106 -7.90 -0.32 -5.08
C LEU A 106 -8.83 0.81 -5.53
N ARG A 107 -9.99 0.97 -4.86
CA ARG A 107 -10.90 2.10 -5.10
C ARG A 107 -10.26 3.44 -4.71
N ALA A 108 -9.62 3.52 -3.54
CA ALA A 108 -8.91 4.73 -3.12
C ALA A 108 -7.76 5.09 -4.07
N ALA A 109 -7.13 4.09 -4.69
CA ALA A 109 -6.15 4.28 -5.75
C ALA A 109 -6.78 4.58 -7.13
N GLY A 110 -8.09 4.50 -7.32
CA GLY A 110 -8.74 4.77 -8.61
C GLY A 110 -8.47 3.70 -9.68
N VAL A 111 -8.30 2.43 -9.25
CA VAL A 111 -8.03 1.28 -10.13
C VAL A 111 -9.21 0.30 -10.20
N ALA A 112 -10.25 0.51 -9.39
CA ALA A 112 -11.42 -0.35 -9.26
C ALA A 112 -12.71 0.46 -9.10
#